data_AF-A0A0F9S4X6-F1
#
_entry.id   AF-A0A0F9S4X6-F1
#
_cell.length_a   1.000
_cell.length_b   1.000
_cell.length_c   1.000
_cell.angle_alpha   90.00
_cell.angle_beta   90.00
_cell.angle_gamma   90.00
#
_symmetry.space_group_name_H-M   'P 1'
#
loop_
_entity.id
_entity.type
_entity.pdbx_description
1 polymer ?
#
loop_
_entity_poly.entity_id
_entity_poly.type
_entity_poly.pdbx_seq_one_letter_code
_entity_poly.pdbx_strand_id
1 'polypeptide(L)'
;MAEQMRYMNMPAKNIRRRRLLVLVPIILLIAFYFIGFRATAVKRGAENFSDKTSNITKQSNFLGKQFRTALNTSAKSKFLSESLDNMVEESLTLSEKASTIEPPEDLKLAHSFFSVAMKLRHQGLEKYSRITLTAFSAKATKQSEEEALKDLSLSDAAYKYYLQETNRYLNSHDLKITLTKSAFITNTLNKKIAIKKKPAKPKPKKKEEEKKTTDGDLSIDDVATIPLRVSFNPDNNIRVLPDTTSVDIRVRIDNKGAEVEEDVPVEVELLNDNKTISKKQGSLNRILAGKQRRITIRDFKPKKDGVNIFKVTVGNPSTENNSADNSYEYKFIFKSQD
;
A
#
# COMPACT_ATOMS: atom_id res chain seq x y z
N MET A 1 65.69 -41.42 -24.85
CA MET A 1 66.72 -40.43 -24.44
C MET A 1 67.02 -39.37 -25.51
N ALA A 2 66.79 -39.60 -26.81
CA ALA A 2 67.08 -38.62 -27.86
C ALA A 2 66.15 -37.38 -27.89
N GLU A 3 64.94 -37.46 -27.33
CA GLU A 3 64.01 -36.31 -27.31
C GLU A 3 64.27 -35.31 -26.18
N GLN A 4 64.93 -35.73 -25.09
CA GLN A 4 65.25 -34.83 -23.96
C GLN A 4 66.40 -33.86 -24.28
N MET A 5 67.29 -34.20 -25.22
CA MET A 5 68.40 -33.29 -25.61
C MET A 5 67.98 -32.20 -26.60
N ARG A 6 66.81 -32.29 -27.24
CA ARG A 6 66.36 -31.28 -28.21
C ARG A 6 65.90 -29.96 -27.56
N TYR A 7 65.76 -29.93 -26.24
CA TYR A 7 65.29 -28.76 -25.50
C TYR A 7 66.42 -27.90 -24.91
N MET A 8 67.69 -28.33 -24.98
CA MET A 8 68.80 -27.60 -24.34
C MET A 8 69.49 -26.53 -25.22
N ASN A 9 69.27 -26.51 -26.54
CA ASN A 9 69.90 -25.53 -27.44
C ASN A 9 68.90 -24.65 -28.20
N MET A 10 67.83 -24.18 -27.53
CA MET A 10 66.97 -23.14 -28.10
C MET A 10 67.45 -21.76 -27.66
N PRO A 11 67.73 -20.82 -28.59
CA PRO A 11 68.16 -19.48 -28.24
C PRO A 11 67.09 -18.81 -27.36
N ALA A 12 67.52 -18.13 -26.28
CA ALA A 12 66.65 -17.54 -25.24
C ALA A 12 65.52 -16.65 -25.81
N LYS A 13 65.73 -16.09 -27.01
CA LYS A 13 64.74 -15.29 -27.77
C LYS A 13 63.50 -16.10 -28.20
N ASN A 14 63.65 -17.39 -28.49
CA ASN A 14 62.57 -18.27 -28.94
C ASN A 14 61.73 -18.83 -27.77
N ILE A 15 62.33 -18.99 -26.59
CA ILE A 15 61.63 -19.42 -25.37
C ILE A 15 60.67 -18.32 -24.89
N ARG A 16 61.09 -17.05 -24.94
CA ARG A 16 60.22 -15.90 -24.63
C ARG A 16 59.03 -15.80 -25.59
N ARG A 17 59.25 -15.99 -26.90
CA ARG A 17 58.16 -15.98 -27.90
C ARG A 17 57.16 -17.12 -27.71
N ARG A 18 57.62 -18.35 -27.42
CA ARG A 18 56.73 -19.50 -27.15
C ARG A 18 55.92 -19.33 -25.87
N ARG A 19 56.51 -18.81 -24.79
CA ARG A 19 55.78 -18.52 -23.54
C ARG A 19 54.72 -17.44 -23.75
N LEU A 20 55.01 -16.42 -24.54
CA LEU A 20 54.05 -15.36 -24.86
C LEU A 20 52.88 -15.87 -25.71
N LEU A 21 53.15 -16.75 -26.67
CA LEU A 21 52.12 -17.40 -27.51
C LEU A 21 51.13 -18.26 -26.71
N VAL A 22 51.54 -18.84 -25.59
CA VAL A 22 50.66 -19.63 -24.71
C VAL A 22 49.96 -18.75 -23.66
N LEU A 23 50.63 -17.71 -23.14
CA LEU A 23 50.05 -16.82 -22.12
C LEU A 23 48.94 -15.91 -22.66
N VAL A 24 49.11 -15.36 -23.88
CA VAL A 24 48.11 -14.47 -24.49
C VAL A 24 46.72 -15.11 -24.61
N PRO A 25 46.53 -16.34 -25.15
CA PRO A 25 45.22 -16.96 -25.22
C PRO A 25 44.62 -17.29 -23.85
N ILE A 26 45.45 -17.61 -22.85
CA ILE A 26 44.98 -17.84 -21.47
C ILE A 26 44.44 -16.53 -20.86
N ILE A 27 45.18 -15.43 -21.03
CA ILE A 27 44.74 -14.10 -20.56
C ILE A 27 43.45 -13.68 -21.28
N LEU A 28 43.34 -13.93 -22.58
CA LEU A 28 42.11 -13.67 -23.34
C LEU A 28 40.95 -14.52 -22.83
N LEU A 29 41.14 -15.82 -22.58
CA LEU A 29 40.10 -16.68 -22.02
C LEU A 29 39.63 -16.21 -20.64
N ILE A 30 40.55 -15.82 -19.78
CA ILE A 30 40.23 -15.25 -18.46
C ILE A 30 39.45 -13.94 -18.62
N ALA A 31 39.88 -13.05 -19.52
CA ALA A 31 39.17 -11.81 -19.81
C ALA A 31 37.74 -12.07 -20.33
N PHE A 32 37.57 -12.98 -21.29
CA PHE A 32 36.25 -13.38 -21.80
C PHE A 32 35.36 -13.98 -20.71
N TYR A 33 35.93 -14.81 -19.83
CA TYR A 33 35.21 -15.36 -18.68
C TYR A 33 34.71 -14.25 -17.74
N PHE A 34 35.58 -13.29 -17.37
CA PHE A 34 35.18 -12.16 -16.53
C PHE A 34 34.14 -11.25 -17.21
N ILE A 35 34.26 -11.02 -18.51
CA ILE A 35 33.29 -10.24 -19.29
C ILE A 35 31.92 -10.95 -19.31
N GLY A 36 31.91 -12.26 -19.60
CA GLY A 36 30.69 -13.06 -19.60
C GLY A 36 30.00 -13.08 -18.23
N PHE A 37 30.77 -13.31 -17.17
CA PHE A 37 30.25 -13.32 -15.80
C PHE A 37 29.63 -11.98 -15.40
N ARG A 38 30.30 -10.86 -15.73
CA ARG A 38 29.77 -9.51 -15.47
C ARG A 38 28.50 -9.24 -16.26
N ALA A 39 28.44 -9.58 -17.55
CA ALA A 39 27.25 -9.39 -18.37
C ALA A 39 26.03 -10.15 -17.83
N THR A 40 26.22 -11.40 -17.37
CA THR A 40 25.14 -12.17 -16.74
C THR A 40 24.69 -11.57 -15.40
N ALA A 41 25.63 -11.11 -14.57
CA ALA A 41 25.31 -10.47 -13.29
C ALA A 41 24.50 -9.17 -13.48
N VAL A 42 24.89 -8.33 -14.44
CA VAL A 42 24.20 -7.09 -14.81
C VAL A 42 22.77 -7.36 -15.25
N LYS A 43 22.58 -8.33 -16.17
CA LYS A 43 21.25 -8.73 -16.64
C LYS A 43 20.36 -9.21 -15.49
N ARG A 44 20.87 -10.12 -14.65
CA ARG A 44 20.11 -10.69 -13.53
C ARG A 44 19.73 -9.63 -12.49
N GLY A 45 20.64 -8.69 -12.21
CA GLY A 45 20.37 -7.56 -11.32
C GLY A 45 19.25 -6.66 -11.85
N ALA A 46 19.29 -6.35 -13.15
CA ALA A 46 18.26 -5.56 -13.83
C ALA A 46 16.89 -6.25 -13.83
N GLU A 47 16.85 -7.55 -14.12
CA GLU A 47 15.62 -8.37 -14.11
C GLU A 47 15.00 -8.39 -12.71
N ASN A 48 15.78 -8.74 -11.68
CA ASN A 48 15.29 -8.79 -10.30
C ASN A 48 14.76 -7.42 -9.82
N PHE A 49 15.47 -6.33 -10.15
CA PHE A 49 15.04 -4.98 -9.83
C PHE A 49 13.73 -4.61 -10.56
N SER A 50 13.65 -4.89 -11.85
CA SER A 50 12.45 -4.65 -12.67
C SER A 50 11.25 -5.46 -12.18
N ASP A 51 11.44 -6.72 -11.79
CA ASP A 51 10.35 -7.58 -11.30
C ASP A 51 9.79 -7.08 -9.97
N LYS A 52 10.66 -6.73 -9.01
CA LYS A 52 10.25 -6.16 -7.71
C LYS A 52 9.48 -4.86 -7.89
N THR A 53 10.02 -3.92 -8.68
CA THR A 53 9.36 -2.63 -8.95
C THR A 53 8.06 -2.81 -9.74
N SER A 54 8.02 -3.75 -10.70
CA SER A 54 6.83 -4.09 -11.47
C SER A 54 5.69 -4.63 -10.60
N ASN A 55 6.00 -5.51 -9.63
CA ASN A 55 5.01 -6.04 -8.70
C ASN A 55 4.38 -4.94 -7.83
N ILE A 56 5.22 -4.07 -7.25
CA ILE A 56 4.74 -2.89 -6.48
C ILE A 56 3.92 -1.96 -7.38
N THR A 57 4.35 -1.74 -8.63
CA THR A 57 3.64 -0.89 -9.58
C THR A 57 2.26 -1.44 -9.91
N LYS A 58 2.12 -2.75 -10.13
CA LYS A 58 0.82 -3.40 -10.40
C LYS A 58 -0.14 -3.20 -9.23
N GLN A 59 0.33 -3.40 -8.00
CA GLN A 59 -0.44 -3.17 -6.78
C GLN A 59 -0.82 -1.68 -6.65
N SER A 60 0.12 -0.78 -6.90
CA SER A 60 -0.13 0.66 -6.87
C SER A 60 -1.13 1.10 -7.95
N ASN A 61 -1.07 0.55 -9.17
CA ASN A 61 -2.03 0.83 -10.24
C ASN A 61 -3.43 0.32 -9.89
N PHE A 62 -3.52 -0.84 -9.24
CA PHE A 62 -4.79 -1.38 -8.74
C PHE A 62 -5.39 -0.44 -7.68
N LEU A 63 -4.58 0.02 -6.73
CA LEU A 63 -4.96 1.02 -5.73
C LEU A 63 -5.47 2.32 -6.39
N GLY A 64 -4.74 2.84 -7.38
CA GLY A 64 -5.15 4.02 -8.14
C GLY A 64 -6.46 3.82 -8.91
N LYS A 65 -6.73 2.59 -9.40
CA LYS A 65 -8.04 2.24 -9.98
C LYS A 65 -9.13 2.27 -8.92
N GLN A 66 -8.91 1.67 -7.74
CA GLN A 66 -9.90 1.71 -6.66
C GLN A 66 -10.18 3.14 -6.20
N PHE A 67 -9.14 3.97 -6.05
CA PHE A 67 -9.27 5.38 -5.71
C PHE A 67 -10.16 6.12 -6.70
N ARG A 68 -9.87 6.01 -8.01
CA ARG A 68 -10.70 6.64 -9.05
C ARG A 68 -12.12 6.11 -9.09
N THR A 69 -12.31 4.81 -8.88
CA THR A 69 -13.66 4.24 -8.78
C THR A 69 -14.40 4.87 -7.61
N ALA A 70 -13.79 4.93 -6.42
CA ALA A 70 -14.37 5.51 -5.22
C ALA A 70 -14.77 6.98 -5.45
N LEU A 71 -13.92 7.77 -6.11
CA LEU A 71 -14.23 9.16 -6.48
C LEU A 71 -15.44 9.30 -7.40
N ASN A 72 -15.71 8.31 -8.26
CA ASN A 72 -16.79 8.38 -9.25
C ASN A 72 -18.10 7.73 -8.76
N THR A 73 -18.04 6.76 -7.84
CA THR A 73 -19.21 6.02 -7.36
C THR A 73 -19.77 6.52 -6.04
N SER A 74 -19.03 7.28 -5.23
CA SER A 74 -19.49 7.64 -3.89
C SER A 74 -20.44 8.85 -3.88
N ALA A 75 -21.75 8.59 -4.02
CA ALA A 75 -22.80 9.52 -3.60
C ALA A 75 -23.05 9.46 -2.06
N LYS A 76 -22.42 8.51 -1.34
CA LYS A 76 -22.53 8.33 0.11
C LYS A 76 -21.15 8.44 0.78
N SER A 77 -21.06 9.34 1.75
CA SER A 77 -19.86 9.82 2.45
C SER A 77 -19.04 8.76 3.19
N LYS A 78 -19.71 7.85 3.90
CA LYS A 78 -19.06 6.90 4.83
C LYS A 78 -18.24 5.82 4.11
N PHE A 79 -18.78 5.25 3.03
CA PHE A 79 -18.09 4.24 2.20
C PHE A 79 -16.83 4.80 1.52
N LEU A 80 -16.83 6.09 1.15
CA LEU A 80 -15.66 6.74 0.59
C LEU A 80 -14.53 6.82 1.63
N SER A 81 -14.85 7.15 2.87
CA SER A 81 -13.85 7.30 3.94
C SER A 81 -13.15 5.98 4.30
N GLU A 82 -13.90 4.88 4.47
CA GLU A 82 -13.34 3.56 4.78
C GLU A 82 -12.47 3.03 3.63
N SER A 83 -12.91 3.27 2.40
CA SER A 83 -12.15 2.91 1.19
C SER A 83 -10.83 3.68 1.13
N LEU A 84 -10.85 4.98 1.46
CA LEU A 84 -9.65 5.83 1.47
C LEU A 84 -8.65 5.44 2.56
N ASP A 85 -9.08 5.15 3.78
CA ASP A 85 -8.14 4.76 4.86
C ASP A 85 -7.41 3.46 4.56
N ASN A 86 -8.11 2.47 3.99
CA ASN A 86 -7.47 1.22 3.53
C ASN A 86 -6.46 1.51 2.40
N MET A 87 -6.81 2.40 1.46
CA MET A 87 -5.87 2.80 0.41
C MET A 87 -4.64 3.52 0.97
N VAL A 88 -4.80 4.31 2.03
CA VAL A 88 -3.68 4.98 2.72
C VAL A 88 -2.74 3.97 3.36
N GLU A 89 -3.25 2.94 4.04
CA GLU A 89 -2.41 1.89 4.66
C GLU A 89 -1.71 1.00 3.62
N GLU A 90 -2.43 0.59 2.57
CA GLU A 90 -1.84 -0.16 1.47
C GLU A 90 -0.77 0.66 0.74
N SER A 91 -1.03 1.95 0.46
CA SER A 91 -0.04 2.83 -0.16
C SER A 91 1.19 3.06 0.73
N LEU A 92 1.04 3.12 2.06
CA LEU A 92 2.16 3.17 2.99
C LEU A 92 3.01 1.90 2.88
N THR A 93 2.37 0.73 2.92
CA THR A 93 3.04 -0.57 2.78
C THR A 93 3.80 -0.66 1.45
N LEU A 94 3.22 -0.19 0.35
CA LEU A 94 3.87 -0.15 -0.96
C LEU A 94 5.06 0.83 -0.98
N SER A 95 4.94 1.98 -0.32
CA SER A 95 6.03 2.95 -0.18
C SER A 95 7.20 2.38 0.63
N GLU A 96 6.92 1.69 1.74
CA GLU A 96 7.94 1.03 2.56
C GLU A 96 8.63 -0.09 1.76
N LYS A 97 7.86 -0.97 1.12
CA LYS A 97 8.41 -2.01 0.22
C LYS A 97 9.24 -1.44 -0.92
N ALA A 98 8.86 -0.29 -1.47
CA ALA A 98 9.63 0.37 -2.52
C ALA A 98 10.99 0.84 -1.99
N SER A 99 11.02 1.40 -0.77
CA SER A 99 12.25 1.90 -0.15
C SER A 99 13.25 0.81 0.24
N THR A 100 12.79 -0.43 0.45
CA THR A 100 13.65 -1.58 0.81
C THR A 100 14.18 -2.35 -0.39
N ILE A 101 13.80 -1.99 -1.61
CA ILE A 101 14.41 -2.57 -2.82
C ILE A 101 15.86 -2.08 -2.90
N GLU A 102 16.80 -3.02 -2.93
CA GLU A 102 18.21 -2.74 -3.23
C GLU A 102 18.39 -2.63 -4.77
N PRO A 103 18.70 -1.44 -5.32
CA PRO A 103 18.96 -1.29 -6.73
C PRO A 103 20.40 -1.68 -7.08
N PRO A 104 20.66 -2.18 -8.31
CA PRO A 104 22.00 -2.14 -8.90
C PRO A 104 22.57 -0.73 -8.87
N GLU A 105 23.89 -0.59 -8.81
CA GLU A 105 24.58 0.71 -8.62
C GLU A 105 24.09 1.78 -9.61
N ASP A 106 24.04 1.42 -10.90
CA ASP A 106 23.63 2.32 -11.98
C ASP A 106 22.13 2.64 -12.00
N LEU A 107 21.33 1.90 -11.23
CA LEU A 107 19.88 2.08 -11.10
C LEU A 107 19.47 2.83 -9.82
N LYS A 108 20.42 3.25 -8.97
CA LYS A 108 20.12 4.03 -7.75
C LYS A 108 19.32 5.30 -8.03
N LEU A 109 19.68 6.04 -9.08
CA LEU A 109 18.94 7.25 -9.46
C LEU A 109 17.49 6.92 -9.87
N ALA A 110 17.30 5.90 -10.72
CA ALA A 110 15.97 5.45 -11.12
C ALA A 110 15.14 5.01 -9.91
N HIS A 111 15.73 4.25 -8.99
CA HIS A 111 15.09 3.81 -7.75
C HIS A 111 14.68 4.96 -6.83
N SER A 112 15.47 6.05 -6.77
CA SER A 112 15.10 7.24 -6.00
C SER A 112 13.79 7.85 -6.52
N PHE A 113 13.63 7.96 -7.85
CA PHE A 113 12.39 8.45 -8.45
C PHE A 113 11.21 7.49 -8.21
N PHE A 114 11.46 6.18 -8.26
CA PHE A 114 10.46 5.17 -7.95
C PHE A 114 9.95 5.29 -6.51
N SER A 115 10.87 5.41 -5.55
CA SER A 115 10.56 5.57 -4.13
C SER A 115 9.81 6.87 -3.87
N VAL A 116 10.23 7.98 -4.49
CA VAL A 116 9.53 9.27 -4.42
C VAL A 116 8.12 9.15 -4.99
N ALA A 117 7.92 8.46 -6.11
CA ALA A 117 6.59 8.23 -6.67
C ALA A 117 5.67 7.49 -5.70
N MET A 118 6.13 6.41 -5.07
CA MET A 118 5.30 5.66 -4.11
C MET A 118 4.99 6.47 -2.85
N LYS A 119 5.97 7.23 -2.33
CA LYS A 119 5.77 8.13 -1.18
C LYS A 119 4.75 9.22 -1.49
N LEU A 120 4.84 9.86 -2.66
CA LEU A 120 3.89 10.90 -3.08
C LEU A 120 2.47 10.34 -3.26
N ARG A 121 2.31 9.09 -3.71
CA ARG A 121 1.00 8.43 -3.78
C ARG A 121 0.38 8.25 -2.40
N HIS A 122 1.18 7.76 -1.45
CA HIS A 122 0.73 7.62 -0.07
C HIS A 122 0.34 8.98 0.53
N GLN A 123 1.21 9.98 0.43
CA GLN A 123 0.95 11.33 0.96
C GLN A 123 -0.29 11.97 0.32
N GLY A 124 -0.45 11.84 -0.99
CA GLY A 124 -1.61 12.37 -1.69
C GLY A 124 -2.90 11.68 -1.26
N LEU A 125 -2.91 10.35 -1.11
CA LEU A 125 -4.06 9.61 -0.58
C LEU A 125 -4.36 9.95 0.87
N GLU A 126 -3.34 10.09 1.70
CA GLU A 126 -3.47 10.43 3.12
C GLU A 126 -4.09 11.81 3.30
N LYS A 127 -3.55 12.81 2.58
CA LYS A 127 -4.12 14.16 2.55
C LYS A 127 -5.57 14.12 2.07
N TYR A 128 -5.84 13.41 0.96
CA TYR A 128 -7.19 13.30 0.41
C TYR A 128 -8.17 12.65 1.40
N SER A 129 -7.75 11.60 2.11
CA SER A 129 -8.56 10.95 3.16
C SER A 129 -8.91 11.93 4.28
N ARG A 130 -7.90 12.64 4.82
CA ARG A 130 -8.08 13.64 5.89
C ARG A 130 -9.04 14.76 5.48
N ILE A 131 -8.96 15.22 4.23
CA ILE A 131 -9.84 16.26 3.70
C ILE A 131 -11.27 15.74 3.55
N THR A 132 -11.43 14.52 3.06
CA THR A 132 -12.74 13.88 2.92
C THR A 132 -13.41 13.72 4.28
N LEU A 133 -12.66 13.28 5.30
CA LEU A 133 -13.11 13.19 6.70
C LEU A 133 -13.51 14.56 7.28
N THR A 134 -12.70 15.60 7.07
CA THR A 134 -12.99 16.97 7.59
C THR A 134 -14.04 17.73 6.80
N ALA A 135 -14.30 17.36 5.55
CA ALA A 135 -15.43 17.87 4.76
C ALA A 135 -16.77 17.47 5.38
N PHE A 136 -16.83 16.30 6.02
CA PHE A 136 -18.01 15.84 6.74
C PHE A 136 -18.25 16.55 8.08
N SER A 137 -17.20 17.07 8.73
CA SER A 137 -17.27 17.81 9.99
C SER A 137 -17.35 19.34 9.81
N ALA A 138 -17.89 19.80 8.68
CA ALA A 138 -18.29 21.19 8.39
C ALA A 138 -17.22 22.19 7.91
N LYS A 139 -15.99 21.79 7.55
CA LYS A 139 -15.01 22.77 6.98
C LYS A 139 -13.82 22.22 6.20
N ALA A 140 -14.02 21.46 5.12
CA ALA A 140 -12.95 21.26 4.14
C ALA A 140 -12.84 22.44 3.16
N THR A 141 -11.64 22.99 3.00
CA THR A 141 -11.33 23.98 1.96
C THR A 141 -10.95 23.30 0.66
N LYS A 142 -11.56 23.71 -0.48
CA LYS A 142 -11.25 23.22 -1.84
C LYS A 142 -9.74 23.25 -2.18
N GLN A 143 -9.00 24.19 -1.58
CA GLN A 143 -7.56 24.30 -1.72
C GLN A 143 -6.80 23.06 -1.21
N SER A 144 -7.25 22.44 -0.11
CA SER A 144 -6.60 21.26 0.44
C SER A 144 -6.79 20.05 -0.47
N GLU A 145 -7.98 19.90 -1.07
CA GLU A 145 -8.27 18.84 -2.05
C GLU A 145 -7.38 18.95 -3.28
N GLU A 146 -7.18 20.18 -3.78
CA GLU A 146 -6.26 20.46 -4.89
C GLU A 146 -4.81 20.11 -4.55
N GLU A 147 -4.35 20.38 -3.32
CA GLU A 147 -3.01 20.00 -2.86
C GLU A 147 -2.83 18.48 -2.80
N ALA A 148 -3.82 17.74 -2.30
CA ALA A 148 -3.78 16.27 -2.27
C ALA A 148 -3.71 15.67 -3.68
N LEU A 149 -4.52 16.18 -4.60
CA LEU A 149 -4.51 15.75 -6.00
C LEU A 149 -3.22 16.16 -6.72
N LYS A 150 -2.60 17.29 -6.34
CA LYS A 150 -1.30 17.72 -6.87
C LYS A 150 -0.20 16.73 -6.50
N ASP A 151 -0.14 16.24 -5.25
CA ASP A 151 0.85 15.24 -4.84
C ASP A 151 0.68 13.93 -5.64
N LEU A 152 -0.56 13.49 -5.86
CA LEU A 152 -0.83 12.33 -6.71
C LEU A 152 -0.39 12.56 -8.16
N SER A 153 -0.58 13.76 -8.70
CA SER A 153 -0.11 14.13 -10.05
C SER A 153 1.43 14.16 -10.14
N LEU A 154 2.09 14.75 -9.15
CA LEU A 154 3.55 14.77 -9.04
C LEU A 154 4.13 13.35 -8.92
N SER A 155 3.39 12.43 -8.28
CA SER A 155 3.78 11.02 -8.20
C SER A 155 3.91 10.37 -9.58
N ASP A 156 3.01 10.69 -10.52
CA ASP A 156 3.07 10.14 -11.88
C ASP A 156 4.18 10.80 -12.71
N ALA A 157 4.48 12.08 -12.45
CA ALA A 157 5.66 12.73 -13.01
C ALA A 157 6.96 12.07 -12.52
N ALA A 158 7.09 11.82 -11.21
CA ALA A 158 8.23 11.10 -10.64
C ALA A 158 8.36 9.68 -11.22
N TYR A 159 7.24 8.96 -11.38
CA TYR A 159 7.24 7.64 -12.01
C TYR A 159 7.68 7.69 -13.47
N LYS A 160 7.34 8.75 -14.21
CA LYS A 160 7.83 8.94 -15.58
C LYS A 160 9.35 9.09 -15.63
N TYR A 161 9.96 9.83 -14.70
CA TYR A 161 11.41 9.92 -14.59
C TYR A 161 12.04 8.58 -14.25
N TYR A 162 11.44 7.80 -13.34
CA TYR A 162 11.86 6.41 -13.09
C TYR A 162 11.91 5.57 -14.38
N LEU A 163 10.85 5.61 -15.20
CA LEU A 163 10.82 4.88 -16.47
C LEU A 163 11.88 5.38 -17.45
N GLN A 164 12.10 6.69 -17.54
CA GLN A 164 13.13 7.26 -18.42
C GLN A 164 14.52 6.80 -18.02
N GLU A 165 14.86 6.89 -16.74
CA GLU A 165 16.16 6.49 -16.21
C GLU A 165 16.41 4.99 -16.33
N THR A 166 15.40 4.18 -16.03
CA THR A 166 15.50 2.72 -16.16
C THR A 166 15.67 2.32 -17.63
N ASN A 167 14.89 2.91 -18.56
CA ASN A 167 15.05 2.63 -19.99
C ASN A 167 16.42 3.07 -20.51
N ARG A 168 16.97 4.20 -20.03
CA ARG A 168 18.32 4.64 -20.38
C ARG A 168 19.35 3.57 -20.00
N TYR A 169 19.27 3.05 -18.77
CA TYR A 169 20.14 1.97 -18.31
C TYR A 169 19.97 0.69 -19.14
N LEU A 170 18.73 0.24 -19.36
CA LEU A 170 18.43 -0.97 -20.13
C LEU A 170 18.98 -0.87 -21.57
N ASN A 171 18.77 0.26 -22.23
CA ASN A 171 19.25 0.50 -23.59
C ASN A 171 20.78 0.54 -23.66
N SER A 172 21.44 1.14 -22.66
CA SER A 172 22.92 1.19 -22.62
C SER A 172 23.58 -0.19 -22.45
N HIS A 173 22.82 -1.18 -21.99
CA HIS A 173 23.28 -2.57 -21.78
C HIS A 173 22.63 -3.58 -22.74
N ASP A 174 21.91 -3.12 -23.77
CA ASP A 174 21.15 -3.95 -24.73
C ASP A 174 20.20 -4.97 -24.04
N LEU A 175 19.57 -4.54 -22.94
CA LEU A 175 18.64 -5.36 -22.17
C LEU A 175 17.20 -5.11 -22.61
N LYS A 176 16.49 -6.17 -23.02
CA LYS A 176 15.09 -6.11 -23.47
C LYS A 176 14.14 -6.48 -22.34
N ILE A 177 14.02 -5.59 -21.35
CA ILE A 177 13.13 -5.77 -20.19
C ILE A 177 11.93 -4.84 -20.31
N THR A 178 10.72 -5.40 -20.18
CA THR A 178 9.47 -4.62 -20.27
C THR A 178 9.11 -4.01 -18.93
N LEU A 179 9.05 -2.67 -18.87
CA LEU A 179 8.67 -1.94 -17.66
C LEU A 179 7.15 -1.73 -17.58
N THR A 180 6.60 -1.92 -16.38
CA THR A 180 5.18 -1.65 -16.11
C THR A 180 4.93 -0.13 -16.11
N LYS A 181 3.94 0.34 -16.88
CA LYS A 181 3.55 1.76 -16.92
C LYS A 181 2.76 2.15 -15.67
N SER A 182 2.90 3.41 -15.22
CA SER A 182 1.98 3.96 -14.23
C SER A 182 0.61 4.21 -14.84
N ALA A 183 -0.42 3.87 -14.08
CA ALA A 183 -1.79 4.25 -14.35
C ALA A 183 -2.47 4.65 -13.02
N PHE A 184 -1.81 5.45 -12.17
CA PHE A 184 -2.36 5.85 -10.87
C PHE A 184 -3.39 6.97 -10.97
N ILE A 185 -3.07 8.10 -11.62
CA ILE A 185 -4.04 9.16 -11.97
C ILE A 185 -4.28 9.19 -13.48
N THR A 186 -5.53 9.46 -13.90
CA THR A 186 -5.87 9.64 -15.33
C THR A 186 -5.71 11.10 -15.74
N ASN A 187 -5.44 11.35 -17.03
CA ASN A 187 -5.36 12.72 -17.60
C ASN A 187 -6.61 13.57 -17.33
N THR A 188 -7.77 12.96 -17.11
CA THR A 188 -9.03 13.64 -16.77
C THR A 188 -9.00 14.29 -15.37
N LEU A 189 -8.35 13.67 -14.39
CA LEU A 189 -8.14 14.24 -13.06
C LEU A 189 -7.09 15.36 -13.08
N ASN A 190 -6.03 15.20 -13.87
CA ASN A 190 -5.02 16.26 -14.09
C ASN A 190 -5.63 17.54 -14.69
N LYS A 191 -6.63 17.42 -15.58
CA LYS A 191 -7.35 18.58 -16.13
C LYS A 191 -8.22 19.31 -15.09
N LYS A 192 -8.80 18.61 -14.10
CA LYS A 192 -9.56 19.26 -13.01
C LYS A 192 -8.66 20.13 -12.13
N ILE A 193 -7.42 19.70 -11.88
CA ILE A 193 -6.41 20.44 -11.10
C ILE A 193 -5.93 21.70 -11.85
N ALA A 194 -5.89 21.67 -13.18
CA ALA A 194 -5.46 22.81 -14.00
C ALA A 194 -6.53 23.93 -14.12
N ILE A 195 -7.79 23.66 -13.80
CA ILE A 195 -8.92 24.58 -13.99
C ILE A 195 -9.42 25.06 -12.64
N LYS A 196 -8.73 26.04 -12.01
CA LYS A 196 -9.31 27.15 -11.21
C LYS A 196 -8.25 27.94 -10.43
N LYS A 197 -7.37 28.66 -11.14
CA LYS A 197 -6.81 29.90 -10.61
C LYS A 197 -7.88 31.00 -10.68
N LYS A 198 -8.86 31.00 -9.77
CA LYS A 198 -9.68 32.19 -9.51
C LYS A 198 -9.59 32.53 -8.03
N PRO A 199 -9.11 33.74 -7.65
CA PRO A 199 -9.00 34.12 -6.25
C PRO A 199 -10.42 34.20 -5.65
N ALA A 200 -10.70 33.36 -4.65
CA ALA A 200 -11.98 33.38 -3.97
C ALA A 200 -12.03 34.58 -3.00
N LYS A 201 -12.95 35.51 -3.22
CA LYS A 201 -13.30 36.57 -2.25
C LYS A 201 -13.83 35.94 -0.95
N PRO A 202 -13.49 36.49 0.22
CA PRO A 202 -13.97 35.98 1.51
C PRO A 202 -15.47 36.28 1.67
N LYS A 203 -16.27 35.27 2.02
CA LYS A 203 -17.66 35.44 2.49
C LYS A 203 -17.71 35.38 4.01
N PRO A 204 -18.61 36.15 4.66
CA PRO A 204 -18.65 36.27 6.12
C PRO A 204 -19.22 35.00 6.77
N LYS A 205 -18.60 34.60 7.89
CA LYS A 205 -18.99 33.47 8.74
C LYS A 205 -20.34 33.76 9.41
N LYS A 206 -21.32 32.88 9.24
CA LYS A 206 -22.45 32.75 10.17
C LYS A 206 -22.00 31.92 11.37
N LYS A 207 -22.37 32.35 12.58
CA LYS A 207 -22.20 31.58 13.83
C LYS A 207 -23.22 30.43 13.81
N GLU A 208 -22.73 29.20 13.96
CA GLU A 208 -23.54 28.03 14.31
C GLU A 208 -23.47 27.84 15.82
N GLU A 209 -24.63 27.62 16.44
CA GLU A 209 -24.77 27.35 17.86
C GLU A 209 -24.35 25.90 18.17
N GLU A 210 -23.35 25.74 19.03
CA GLU A 210 -22.96 24.45 19.60
C GLU A 210 -24.02 24.01 20.63
N LYS A 211 -24.71 22.90 20.34
CA LYS A 211 -25.43 22.15 21.36
C LYS A 211 -24.41 21.37 22.19
N LYS A 212 -24.23 21.76 23.45
CA LYS A 212 -23.53 20.97 24.46
C LYS A 212 -24.34 19.72 24.76
N THR A 213 -23.77 18.55 24.53
CA THR A 213 -24.21 17.28 25.13
C THR A 213 -23.23 16.91 26.24
N THR A 214 -23.77 16.70 27.43
CA THR A 214 -23.11 16.14 28.62
C THR A 214 -23.24 14.60 28.59
N ASP A 215 -22.19 13.93 29.05
CA ASP A 215 -22.01 12.48 29.25
C ASP A 215 -21.53 11.66 28.02
N GLY A 216 -20.85 10.54 28.31
CA GLY A 216 -20.13 9.66 27.37
C GLY A 216 -20.96 9.16 26.18
N ASP A 217 -20.36 9.17 24.99
CA ASP A 217 -20.99 8.77 23.72
C ASP A 217 -19.94 8.03 22.87
N LEU A 218 -19.78 6.72 23.12
CA LEU A 218 -18.93 5.87 22.32
C LEU A 218 -19.72 5.33 21.13
N SER A 219 -19.01 4.98 20.05
CA SER A 219 -19.65 4.34 18.91
C SER A 219 -18.65 3.53 18.09
N ILE A 220 -19.13 2.46 17.46
CA ILE A 220 -18.35 1.72 16.47
C ILE A 220 -18.35 2.52 15.16
N ASP A 221 -17.20 3.07 14.81
CA ASP A 221 -17.06 3.81 13.57
C ASP A 221 -16.85 2.86 12.37
N ASP A 222 -16.01 1.83 12.54
CA ASP A 222 -15.66 0.84 11.50
C ASP A 222 -15.26 -0.54 12.07
N VAL A 223 -15.47 -1.59 11.26
CA VAL A 223 -15.05 -2.97 11.52
C VAL A 223 -14.44 -3.57 10.24
N ALA A 224 -13.19 -4.00 10.33
CA ALA A 224 -12.45 -4.63 9.23
C ALA A 224 -11.82 -5.96 9.65
N THR A 225 -11.43 -6.78 8.68
CA THR A 225 -10.75 -8.07 8.89
C THR A 225 -9.34 -8.08 8.34
N ILE A 226 -8.48 -8.91 8.92
CA ILE A 226 -7.17 -9.27 8.38
C ILE A 226 -7.17 -10.79 8.18
N PRO A 227 -6.99 -11.31 6.94
CA PRO A 227 -6.83 -10.59 5.69
C PRO A 227 -8.09 -9.80 5.26
N LEU A 228 -7.89 -8.80 4.41
CA LEU A 228 -8.96 -7.95 3.89
C LEU A 228 -9.84 -8.69 2.87
N ARG A 229 -11.08 -8.21 2.74
CA ARG A 229 -12.02 -8.71 1.73
C ARG A 229 -11.48 -8.53 0.31
N VAL A 230 -11.69 -9.54 -0.53
CA VAL A 230 -11.40 -9.51 -1.97
C VAL A 230 -12.62 -9.07 -2.78
N SER A 231 -13.83 -9.18 -2.22
CA SER A 231 -15.07 -8.72 -2.85
C SER A 231 -16.13 -8.35 -1.80
N PHE A 232 -17.18 -7.66 -2.22
CA PHE A 232 -18.33 -7.28 -1.39
C PHE A 232 -19.61 -7.39 -2.21
N ASN A 233 -20.59 -8.14 -1.70
CA ASN A 233 -21.92 -8.20 -2.24
C ASN A 233 -22.83 -7.21 -1.49
N PRO A 234 -23.27 -6.11 -2.13
CA PRO A 234 -24.08 -5.09 -1.47
C PRO A 234 -25.52 -5.55 -1.19
N ASP A 235 -26.05 -6.52 -1.94
CA ASP A 235 -27.47 -6.91 -1.86
C ASP A 235 -27.80 -7.62 -0.54
N ASN A 236 -26.83 -8.37 -0.02
CA ASN A 236 -26.95 -9.12 1.23
C ASN A 236 -25.93 -8.71 2.30
N ASN A 237 -25.16 -7.65 2.04
CA ASN A 237 -24.10 -7.13 2.90
C ASN A 237 -23.03 -8.20 3.27
N ILE A 238 -22.77 -9.16 2.38
CA ILE A 238 -21.79 -10.22 2.59
C ILE A 238 -20.45 -9.84 1.97
N ARG A 239 -19.38 -9.94 2.76
CA ARG A 239 -18.00 -9.72 2.32
C ARG A 239 -17.34 -11.05 1.96
N VAL A 240 -16.53 -11.07 0.90
CA VAL A 240 -15.78 -12.27 0.51
C VAL A 240 -14.34 -12.11 0.96
N LEU A 241 -13.87 -12.97 1.85
CA LEU A 241 -12.49 -13.02 2.31
C LEU A 241 -11.67 -14.00 1.46
N PRO A 242 -10.35 -13.79 1.32
CA PRO A 242 -9.48 -14.81 0.76
C PRO A 242 -9.47 -16.03 1.68
N ASP A 243 -9.21 -17.20 1.11
CA ASP A 243 -9.18 -18.44 1.87
C ASP A 243 -8.05 -18.42 2.93
N THR A 244 -8.41 -18.40 4.22
CA THR A 244 -7.46 -18.33 5.36
C THR A 244 -7.96 -19.13 6.56
N THR A 245 -7.05 -19.68 7.35
CA THR A 245 -7.36 -20.48 8.56
C THR A 245 -7.62 -19.61 9.79
N SER A 246 -7.11 -18.38 9.81
CA SER A 246 -7.38 -17.41 10.86
C SER A 246 -7.78 -16.06 10.27
N VAL A 247 -8.61 -15.35 11.03
CA VAL A 247 -9.02 -13.97 10.73
C VAL A 247 -8.85 -13.15 12.00
N ASP A 248 -8.21 -11.99 11.88
CA ASP A 248 -8.22 -10.97 12.92
C ASP A 248 -9.29 -9.94 12.61
N ILE A 249 -9.89 -9.36 13.64
CA ILE A 249 -10.85 -8.27 13.52
C ILE A 249 -10.23 -6.99 14.05
N ARG A 250 -10.37 -5.91 13.29
CA ARG A 250 -9.93 -4.56 13.66
C ARG A 250 -11.17 -3.70 13.83
N VAL A 251 -11.33 -3.12 15.00
CA VAL A 251 -12.49 -2.30 15.37
C VAL A 251 -11.99 -0.87 15.60
N ARG A 252 -12.61 0.12 14.96
CA ARG A 252 -12.39 1.53 15.21
C ARG A 252 -13.54 2.09 16.03
N ILE A 253 -13.19 2.72 17.15
CA ILE A 253 -14.11 3.24 18.15
C ILE A 253 -13.94 4.76 18.17
N ASP A 254 -15.05 5.47 18.10
CA ASP A 254 -15.10 6.93 18.19
C ASP A 254 -15.74 7.35 19.50
N ASN A 255 -15.12 8.29 20.20
CA ASN A 255 -15.69 8.95 21.37
C ASN A 255 -16.24 10.31 20.93
N LYS A 256 -17.55 10.36 20.70
CA LYS A 256 -18.31 11.57 20.34
C LYS A 256 -18.70 12.40 21.58
N GLY A 257 -18.48 11.85 22.77
CA GLY A 257 -18.74 12.49 24.04
C GLY A 257 -17.77 13.64 24.33
N ALA A 258 -18.13 14.45 25.33
CA ALA A 258 -17.29 15.56 25.80
C ALA A 258 -16.20 15.12 26.78
N GLU A 259 -16.27 13.88 27.28
CA GLU A 259 -15.37 13.35 28.31
C GLU A 259 -14.35 12.35 27.75
N VAL A 260 -13.31 12.08 28.53
CA VAL A 260 -12.34 11.03 28.22
C VAL A 260 -12.92 9.70 28.70
N GLU A 261 -12.92 8.72 27.82
CA GLU A 261 -13.36 7.36 28.12
C GLU A 261 -12.14 6.50 28.46
N GLU A 262 -12.18 5.80 29.59
CA GLU A 262 -11.11 4.93 30.06
C GLU A 262 -11.58 3.47 30.13
N ASP A 263 -10.64 2.54 29.95
CA ASP A 263 -10.88 1.09 30.03
C ASP A 263 -12.08 0.59 29.20
N VAL A 264 -12.24 1.12 27.99
CA VAL A 264 -13.36 0.81 27.10
C VAL A 264 -13.31 -0.66 26.67
N PRO A 265 -14.26 -1.51 27.11
CA PRO A 265 -14.27 -2.92 26.73
C PRO A 265 -14.75 -3.08 25.29
N VAL A 266 -14.19 -4.07 24.60
CA VAL A 266 -14.55 -4.46 23.24
C VAL A 266 -14.72 -5.96 23.21
N GLU A 267 -15.92 -6.40 22.91
CA GLU A 267 -16.26 -7.81 22.79
C GLU A 267 -16.52 -8.15 21.33
N VAL A 268 -15.96 -9.27 20.88
CA VAL A 268 -16.25 -9.81 19.56
C VAL A 268 -16.64 -11.28 19.67
N GLU A 269 -17.83 -11.58 19.18
CA GLU A 269 -18.37 -12.91 19.03
C GLU A 269 -18.34 -13.31 17.55
N LEU A 270 -17.78 -14.48 17.25
CA LEU A 270 -17.81 -15.11 15.94
C LEU A 270 -18.94 -16.15 15.92
N LEU A 271 -19.86 -16.01 14.99
CA LEU A 271 -20.94 -16.94 14.71
C LEU A 271 -20.79 -17.55 13.32
N ASN A 272 -21.32 -18.75 13.14
CA ASN A 272 -21.53 -19.37 11.84
C ASN A 272 -22.92 -20.01 11.85
N ASP A 273 -23.73 -19.69 10.84
CA ASP A 273 -25.14 -20.09 10.77
C ASP A 273 -25.90 -19.81 12.09
N ASN A 274 -25.69 -18.61 12.64
CA ASN A 274 -26.25 -18.12 13.90
C ASN A 274 -25.87 -18.91 15.17
N LYS A 275 -24.90 -19.83 15.10
CA LYS A 275 -24.32 -20.50 16.27
C LYS A 275 -22.98 -19.89 16.64
N THR A 276 -22.80 -19.57 17.92
CA THR A 276 -21.54 -19.06 18.45
C THR A 276 -20.42 -20.08 18.31
N ILE A 277 -19.34 -19.68 17.64
CA ILE A 277 -18.13 -20.48 17.44
C ILE A 277 -17.06 -20.08 18.46
N SER A 278 -16.88 -18.78 18.69
CA SER A 278 -15.93 -18.27 19.68
C SER A 278 -16.31 -16.85 20.11
N LYS A 279 -15.90 -16.47 21.32
CA LYS A 279 -16.07 -15.12 21.87
C LYS A 279 -14.74 -14.69 22.47
N LYS A 280 -14.30 -13.48 22.13
CA LYS A 280 -13.05 -12.89 22.63
C LYS A 280 -13.30 -11.45 23.05
N GLN A 281 -12.52 -11.00 24.03
CA GLN A 281 -12.60 -9.65 24.57
C GLN A 281 -11.24 -8.95 24.44
N GLY A 282 -11.29 -7.64 24.35
CA GLY A 282 -10.15 -6.74 24.45
C GLY A 282 -10.60 -5.43 25.12
N SER A 283 -9.67 -4.53 25.38
CA SER A 283 -9.97 -3.21 25.93
C SER A 283 -9.06 -2.14 25.33
N LEU A 284 -9.58 -0.91 25.30
CA LEU A 284 -8.80 0.29 25.03
C LEU A 284 -8.64 1.05 26.34
N ASN A 285 -7.40 1.21 26.81
CA ASN A 285 -7.12 1.89 28.07
C ASN A 285 -7.68 3.33 28.10
N ARG A 286 -7.70 4.02 26.95
CA ARG A 286 -8.13 5.43 26.89
C ARG A 286 -8.51 5.92 25.50
N ILE A 287 -9.62 6.66 25.41
CA ILE A 287 -10.09 7.38 24.22
C ILE A 287 -10.46 8.83 24.62
N LEU A 288 -9.74 9.81 24.08
CA LEU A 288 -10.02 11.23 24.36
C LEU A 288 -11.33 11.67 23.69
N ALA A 289 -11.99 12.68 24.27
CA ALA A 289 -13.16 13.33 23.70
C ALA A 289 -12.93 13.78 22.23
N GLY A 290 -13.87 13.44 21.35
CA GLY A 290 -13.82 13.72 19.92
C GLY A 290 -12.67 13.02 19.18
N LYS A 291 -12.09 11.95 19.74
CA LYS A 291 -11.01 11.17 19.11
C LYS A 291 -11.42 9.72 18.87
N GLN A 292 -10.76 9.14 17.88
CA GLN A 292 -10.90 7.75 17.51
C GLN A 292 -9.71 6.91 17.99
N ARG A 293 -9.97 5.65 18.34
CA ARG A 293 -8.95 4.64 18.64
C ARG A 293 -9.28 3.33 17.94
N ARG A 294 -8.26 2.50 17.72
CA ARG A 294 -8.40 1.19 17.07
C ARG A 294 -7.91 0.10 18.01
N ILE A 295 -8.63 -1.02 18.05
CA ILE A 295 -8.20 -2.26 18.66
C ILE A 295 -8.19 -3.38 17.61
N THR A 296 -7.28 -4.33 17.75
CA THR A 296 -7.29 -5.56 16.91
C THR A 296 -7.42 -6.77 17.82
N ILE A 297 -8.48 -7.55 17.64
CA ILE A 297 -8.67 -8.82 18.34
C ILE A 297 -8.30 -9.95 17.37
N ARG A 298 -7.33 -10.77 17.75
CA ARG A 298 -6.66 -11.70 16.84
C ARG A 298 -7.16 -13.13 16.95
N ASP A 299 -6.78 -13.94 15.96
CA ASP A 299 -6.84 -15.40 15.96
C ASP A 299 -8.25 -15.99 16.04
N PHE A 300 -9.24 -15.41 15.36
CA PHE A 300 -10.51 -16.10 15.17
C PHE A 300 -10.36 -17.21 14.14
N LYS A 301 -11.09 -18.32 14.33
CA LYS A 301 -11.07 -19.49 13.45
C LYS A 301 -12.46 -19.70 12.85
N PRO A 302 -12.80 -19.01 11.74
CA PRO A 302 -14.11 -19.13 11.12
C PRO A 302 -14.27 -20.46 10.38
N LYS A 303 -15.50 -20.92 10.22
CA LYS A 303 -15.77 -22.11 9.40
C LYS A 303 -15.64 -21.77 7.93
N LYS A 304 -15.12 -22.72 7.15
CA LYS A 304 -14.94 -22.56 5.69
C LYS A 304 -16.28 -22.48 4.97
N ASP A 305 -17.23 -23.27 5.42
CA ASP A 305 -18.57 -23.35 4.87
C ASP A 305 -19.56 -22.45 5.62
N GLY A 306 -20.58 -21.99 4.91
CA GLY A 306 -21.66 -21.16 5.46
C GLY A 306 -21.28 -19.68 5.64
N VAL A 307 -22.22 -18.92 6.20
CA VAL A 307 -22.03 -17.48 6.46
C VAL A 307 -21.48 -17.30 7.86
N ASN A 308 -20.30 -16.69 7.95
CA ASN A 308 -19.71 -16.29 9.22
C ASN A 308 -20.11 -14.85 9.55
N ILE A 309 -20.29 -14.56 10.84
CA ILE A 309 -20.70 -13.24 11.34
C ILE A 309 -19.81 -12.89 12.52
N PHE A 310 -19.14 -11.74 12.49
CA PHE A 310 -18.64 -11.12 13.71
C PHE A 310 -19.69 -10.17 14.27
N LYS A 311 -20.13 -10.41 15.50
CA LYS A 311 -20.86 -9.44 16.31
C LYS A 311 -19.87 -8.72 17.20
N VAL A 312 -19.75 -7.42 17.01
CA VAL A 312 -18.84 -6.54 17.76
C VAL A 312 -19.70 -5.70 18.69
N THR A 313 -19.31 -5.62 19.96
CA THR A 313 -19.93 -4.77 20.97
C THR A 313 -18.84 -3.94 21.66
N VAL A 314 -19.10 -2.65 21.87
CA VAL A 314 -18.17 -1.70 22.49
C VAL A 314 -18.83 -0.99 23.67
N GLY A 315 -18.04 -0.71 24.70
CA GLY A 315 -18.50 0.05 25.87
C GLY A 315 -19.39 -0.77 26.79
N ASN A 316 -19.93 -0.11 27.82
CA ASN A 316 -20.99 -0.68 28.65
C ASN A 316 -22.33 -0.09 28.17
N PRO A 317 -23.21 -0.88 27.52
CA PRO A 317 -24.48 -0.39 27.00
C PRO A 317 -25.39 0.26 28.05
N SER A 318 -25.12 0.01 29.34
CA SER A 318 -25.92 0.47 30.48
C SER A 318 -25.59 1.90 30.93
N THR A 319 -24.45 2.47 30.52
CA THR A 319 -23.96 3.77 31.00
C THR A 319 -23.97 4.87 29.94
N GLU A 320 -24.34 4.55 28.69
CA GLU A 320 -24.27 5.47 27.57
C GLU A 320 -25.67 5.92 27.11
N ASN A 321 -25.79 7.19 26.73
CA ASN A 321 -27.06 7.77 26.27
C ASN A 321 -27.57 7.14 24.95
N ASN A 322 -26.66 6.57 24.16
CA ASN A 322 -26.99 5.94 22.88
C ASN A 322 -26.26 4.60 22.74
N SER A 323 -26.95 3.51 23.07
CA SER A 323 -26.39 2.16 22.95
C SER A 323 -26.58 1.52 21.57
N ALA A 324 -27.24 2.21 20.64
CA ALA A 324 -27.62 1.64 19.35
C ALA A 324 -26.43 1.55 18.35
N ASP A 325 -25.43 2.42 18.46
CA ASP A 325 -24.21 2.42 17.64
C ASP A 325 -23.01 1.74 18.30
N ASN A 326 -23.24 1.07 19.43
CA ASN A 326 -22.25 0.26 20.13
C ASN A 326 -22.21 -1.20 19.68
N SER A 327 -23.03 -1.58 18.70
CA SER A 327 -23.08 -2.93 18.15
C SER A 327 -22.94 -2.92 16.63
N TYR A 328 -22.17 -3.85 16.07
CA TYR A 328 -21.97 -3.98 14.64
C TYR A 328 -21.89 -5.45 14.20
N GLU A 329 -22.56 -5.79 13.09
CA GLU A 329 -22.48 -7.11 12.46
C GLU A 329 -21.65 -7.08 11.17
N TYR A 330 -20.55 -7.85 11.14
CA TYR A 330 -19.72 -8.04 9.96
C TYR A 330 -19.93 -9.45 9.38
N LYS A 331 -20.68 -9.55 8.27
CA LYS A 331 -21.00 -10.82 7.60
C LYS A 331 -19.99 -11.13 6.50
N PHE A 332 -19.51 -12.37 6.46
CA PHE A 332 -18.54 -12.80 5.46
C PHE A 332 -18.60 -14.29 5.11
N ILE A 333 -18.06 -14.61 3.93
CA ILE A 333 -17.79 -15.96 3.43
C ILE A 333 -16.35 -16.04 2.92
N PHE A 334 -15.81 -17.25 2.78
CA PHE A 334 -14.54 -17.46 2.10
C PHE A 334 -14.74 -17.60 0.59
N LYS A 335 -13.76 -17.16 -0.18
CA LYS A 335 -13.71 -17.42 -1.62
C LYS A 335 -13.56 -18.92 -1.86
N SER A 336 -14.50 -19.51 -2.62
CA SER A 336 -14.39 -20.91 -3.08
C SER A 336 -13.07 -21.11 -3.82
N GLN A 337 -12.36 -22.20 -3.50
CA GLN A 337 -11.27 -22.68 -4.34
C GLN A 337 -11.91 -23.47 -5.49
N ASP A 338 -12.23 -22.78 -6.58
CA ASP A 338 -12.58 -23.42 -7.85
C ASP A 338 -11.33 -23.77 -8.64
#